data_AF-A0A947NNR9-F1
#
_entry.id   AF-A0A947NNR9-F1
#
_cell.length_a   1.000
_cell.length_b   1.000
_cell.length_c   1.000
_cell.angle_alpha   90.00
_cell.angle_beta   90.00
_cell.angle_gamma   90.00
#
_symmetry.space_group_name_H-M   'P 1'
#
loop_
_entity.id
_entity.type
_entity.pdbx_description
1 polymer ?
#
loop_
_entity_poly.entity_id
_entity_poly.type
_entity_poly.pdbx_seq_one_letter_code
_entity_poly.pdbx_strand_id
1 'polypeptide(L)'
;MDIKKLILERIKDKGWVKSAEIIKKTGFSREYVGRFLRQLQEEGIIVMVGKANQARYVAANSRAVNKAKQLILSKRLTLQNKNLKEDLVLEQLKRETGIWLGLPGNTSAILDYGFTEMLNNAIEHSQSKKITVQISHGPGQIVFEVVDQGIGIYKNIMRRHKLDNQEQAIEELMKGKQTTMPRAHSGEGIFFCSKVADILLIQG
;
A
#
# COMPACT_ATOMS: atom_id res chain seq x y z
N MET A 1 -27.59 -9.14 -26.93
CA MET A 1 -26.33 -9.66 -26.34
C MET A 1 -26.43 -9.51 -24.84
N ASP A 2 -26.33 -10.59 -24.07
CA ASP A 2 -26.41 -10.53 -22.61
C ASP A 2 -25.03 -10.17 -22.02
N ILE A 3 -24.92 -8.96 -21.48
CA ILE A 3 -23.68 -8.45 -20.88
C ILE A 3 -23.33 -9.20 -19.60
N LYS A 4 -24.31 -9.58 -18.77
CA LYS A 4 -24.03 -10.33 -17.54
C LYS A 4 -23.42 -11.68 -17.90
N LYS A 5 -24.02 -12.40 -18.85
CA LYS A 5 -23.49 -13.67 -19.33
C LYS A 5 -22.07 -13.53 -19.88
N LEU A 6 -21.81 -12.51 -20.69
CA LEU A 6 -20.48 -12.23 -21.22
C LEU A 6 -19.43 -11.99 -20.12
N ILE A 7 -19.79 -11.21 -19.09
CA ILE A 7 -18.91 -10.94 -17.94
C ILE A 7 -18.56 -12.24 -17.22
N LEU A 8 -19.57 -13.05 -16.92
CA LEU A 8 -19.40 -14.31 -16.18
C LEU A 8 -18.61 -15.34 -16.99
N GLU A 9 -18.84 -15.46 -18.30
CA GLU A 9 -18.04 -16.31 -19.19
C GLU A 9 -16.57 -15.87 -19.18
N ARG A 10 -16.29 -14.57 -19.28
CA ARG A 10 -14.91 -14.07 -19.23
C ARG A 10 -14.22 -14.35 -17.89
N ILE A 11 -14.95 -14.23 -16.79
CA ILE A 11 -14.43 -14.59 -15.46
C ILE A 11 -14.20 -16.11 -15.38
N LYS A 12 -15.07 -16.94 -15.95
CA LYS A 12 -14.89 -18.40 -15.98
C LYS A 12 -13.64 -18.80 -16.77
N ASP A 13 -13.40 -18.17 -17.91
CA ASP A 13 -12.29 -18.50 -18.81
C ASP A 13 -10.93 -18.00 -18.28
N LYS A 14 -10.85 -16.71 -17.91
CA LYS A 14 -9.58 -16.05 -17.52
C LYS A 14 -9.38 -15.97 -16.01
N GLY A 15 -10.42 -16.20 -15.22
CA GLY A 15 -10.45 -15.97 -13.77
C GLY A 15 -10.77 -14.52 -13.37
N TRP A 16 -10.74 -13.57 -14.31
CA TRP A 16 -11.01 -12.15 -14.07
C TRP A 16 -11.42 -11.42 -15.35
N VAL A 17 -12.01 -10.24 -15.21
CA VAL A 17 -12.30 -9.33 -16.33
C VAL A 17 -12.11 -7.86 -15.96
N LYS A 18 -11.68 -7.04 -16.90
CA LYS A 18 -11.64 -5.56 -16.78
C LYS A 18 -12.86 -4.95 -17.44
N SER A 19 -13.40 -3.87 -16.86
CA SER A 19 -14.50 -3.10 -17.47
C SER A 19 -14.16 -2.66 -18.91
N ALA A 20 -12.92 -2.20 -19.15
CA ALA A 20 -12.44 -1.82 -20.48
C ALA A 20 -12.46 -2.95 -21.52
N GLU A 21 -12.28 -4.22 -21.11
CA GLU A 21 -12.36 -5.36 -22.04
C GLU A 21 -13.78 -5.61 -22.51
N ILE A 22 -14.76 -5.42 -21.62
CA ILE A 22 -16.18 -5.55 -21.96
C ILE A 22 -16.58 -4.41 -22.89
N ILE A 23 -16.25 -3.16 -22.53
CA ILE A 23 -16.50 -1.98 -23.37
C ILE A 23 -15.94 -2.17 -24.78
N LYS A 24 -14.67 -2.60 -24.90
CA LYS A 24 -14.03 -2.84 -26.20
C LYS A 24 -14.71 -3.95 -27.00
N LYS A 25 -15.18 -5.01 -26.34
CA LYS A 25 -15.82 -6.15 -27.02
C LYS A 25 -17.26 -5.87 -27.45
N THR A 26 -17.98 -5.04 -26.68
CA THR A 26 -19.41 -4.80 -26.93
C THR A 26 -19.71 -3.47 -27.62
N GLY A 27 -18.78 -2.50 -27.58
CA GLY A 27 -19.00 -1.15 -28.11
C GLY A 27 -19.93 -0.27 -27.27
N PHE A 28 -20.35 -0.75 -26.09
CA PHE A 28 -21.27 0.00 -25.21
C PHE A 28 -20.56 1.03 -24.35
N SER A 29 -21.31 2.04 -23.88
CA SER A 29 -20.78 3.06 -22.98
C SER A 29 -20.30 2.48 -21.64
N ARG A 30 -19.41 3.22 -20.99
CA ARG A 30 -18.85 2.84 -19.69
C ARG A 30 -19.93 2.76 -18.62
N GLU A 31 -20.89 3.67 -18.64
CA GLU A 31 -22.02 3.75 -17.71
C GLU A 31 -22.92 2.52 -17.86
N TYR A 32 -23.19 2.12 -19.11
CA TYR A 32 -24.01 0.96 -19.41
C TYR A 32 -23.36 -0.33 -18.90
N VAL A 33 -22.08 -0.57 -19.23
CA VAL A 33 -21.33 -1.72 -18.70
C VAL A 33 -21.20 -1.67 -17.18
N GLY A 34 -20.95 -0.47 -16.63
CA GLY A 34 -20.80 -0.23 -15.20
C GLY A 34 -22.04 -0.59 -14.39
N ARG A 35 -23.24 -0.38 -14.94
CA ARG A 35 -24.51 -0.81 -14.33
C ARG A 35 -24.55 -2.31 -14.09
N PHE A 36 -24.20 -3.12 -15.09
CA PHE A 36 -24.21 -4.59 -14.97
C PHE A 36 -23.15 -5.11 -13.99
N LEU A 37 -21.96 -4.51 -14.00
CA LEU A 37 -20.91 -4.84 -13.04
C LEU A 37 -21.37 -4.55 -11.60
N ARG A 38 -21.99 -3.37 -11.38
CA ARG A 38 -22.52 -3.01 -10.06
C ARG A 38 -23.60 -3.99 -9.61
N GLN A 39 -24.53 -4.33 -10.50
CA GLN A 39 -25.59 -5.29 -10.19
C GLN A 39 -25.03 -6.67 -9.80
N LEU A 40 -24.04 -7.19 -10.53
CA LEU A 40 -23.39 -8.47 -10.19
C LEU A 40 -22.60 -8.40 -8.86
N GLN A 41 -22.11 -7.22 -8.47
CA GLN A 41 -21.48 -7.01 -7.17
C GLN A 41 -22.50 -6.96 -6.03
N GLU A 42 -23.61 -6.25 -6.23
CA GLU A 42 -24.74 -6.19 -5.28
C GLU A 42 -25.36 -7.57 -5.07
N GLU A 43 -25.44 -8.37 -6.13
CA GLU A 43 -25.86 -9.79 -6.09
C GLU A 43 -24.81 -10.71 -5.42
N GLY A 44 -23.64 -10.19 -5.05
CA GLY A 44 -22.56 -10.97 -4.41
C GLY A 44 -21.91 -12.01 -5.32
N ILE A 45 -22.11 -11.92 -6.64
CA ILE A 45 -21.58 -12.89 -7.62
C ILE A 45 -20.12 -12.58 -7.95
N ILE A 46 -19.78 -11.29 -8.02
CA ILE A 46 -18.43 -10.81 -8.32
C ILE A 46 -17.95 -9.79 -7.30
N VAL A 47 -16.64 -9.66 -7.18
CA VAL A 47 -15.99 -8.63 -6.39
C VAL A 47 -14.93 -7.92 -7.23
N MET A 48 -14.76 -6.63 -6.98
CA MET A 48 -13.71 -5.83 -7.59
C MET A 48 -12.45 -5.89 -6.73
N VAL A 49 -11.33 -6.26 -7.36
CA VAL A 49 -10.00 -6.25 -6.77
C VAL A 49 -9.16 -5.17 -7.47
N GLY A 50 -8.45 -4.37 -6.68
CA GLY A 50 -7.70 -3.21 -7.18
C GLY A 50 -8.58 -1.97 -7.39
N LYS A 51 -7.98 -0.91 -7.96
CA LYS A 51 -8.64 0.39 -8.17
C LYS A 51 -8.29 0.95 -9.55
N ALA A 52 -9.17 1.79 -10.09
CA ALA A 52 -8.98 2.49 -11.37
C ALA A 52 -8.58 1.54 -12.52
N ASN A 53 -7.47 1.81 -13.21
CA ASN A 53 -6.99 1.03 -14.36
C ASN A 53 -6.49 -0.40 -14.02
N GLN A 54 -6.21 -0.66 -12.73
CA GLN A 54 -5.85 -1.97 -12.21
C GLN A 54 -7.06 -2.77 -11.72
N ALA A 55 -8.27 -2.17 -11.70
CA ALA A 55 -9.47 -2.83 -11.22
C ALA A 55 -9.80 -4.07 -12.08
N ARG A 56 -9.91 -5.22 -11.42
CA ARG A 56 -10.30 -6.51 -12.00
C ARG A 56 -11.51 -7.03 -11.27
N TYR A 57 -12.52 -7.46 -12.00
CA TYR A 57 -13.69 -8.14 -11.46
C TYR A 57 -13.48 -9.64 -11.51
N VAL A 58 -13.71 -10.31 -10.39
CA VAL A 58 -13.55 -11.76 -10.24
C VAL A 58 -14.75 -12.35 -9.53
N ALA A 59 -14.94 -13.66 -9.64
CA ALA A 59 -15.96 -14.35 -8.86
C ALA A 59 -15.76 -14.10 -7.36
N ALA A 60 -16.85 -13.93 -6.61
CA ALA A 60 -16.83 -13.64 -5.18
C ALA A 60 -16.49 -14.88 -4.33
N ASN A 61 -15.33 -15.49 -4.58
CA ASN A 61 -14.77 -16.55 -3.77
C ASN A 61 -13.30 -16.25 -3.45
N SER A 62 -12.83 -16.75 -2.30
CA SER A 62 -11.50 -16.47 -1.77
C SER A 62 -10.37 -16.84 -2.74
N ARG A 63 -10.50 -17.97 -3.45
CA ARG A 63 -9.52 -18.43 -4.44
C ARG A 63 -9.38 -17.48 -5.61
N ALA A 64 -10.49 -17.04 -6.20
CA ALA A 64 -10.50 -16.11 -7.32
C ALA A 64 -9.99 -14.72 -6.91
N VAL A 65 -10.37 -14.26 -5.71
CA VAL A 65 -9.87 -13.01 -5.13
C VAL A 65 -8.36 -13.05 -4.96
N ASN A 66 -7.81 -14.11 -4.34
CA ASN A 66 -6.37 -14.24 -4.14
C ASN A 66 -5.62 -14.31 -5.48
N LYS A 67 -6.14 -15.06 -6.46
CA LYS A 67 -5.56 -15.13 -7.81
C LYS A 67 -5.56 -13.77 -8.51
N ALA A 68 -6.60 -12.95 -8.33
CA ALA A 68 -6.67 -11.60 -8.88
C ALA A 68 -5.67 -10.65 -8.23
N LYS A 69 -5.56 -10.73 -6.90
CA LYS A 69 -4.61 -9.95 -6.10
C LYS A 69 -3.17 -10.25 -6.49
N GLN A 70 -2.82 -11.52 -6.73
CA GLN A 70 -1.49 -11.92 -7.22
C GLN A 70 -1.06 -11.21 -8.51
N LEU A 71 -2.00 -10.67 -9.28
CA LEU A 71 -1.72 -9.88 -10.49
C LEU A 71 -1.54 -8.38 -10.22
N ILE A 72 -1.63 -7.95 -8.96
CA ILE A 72 -1.44 -6.57 -8.49
C ILE A 72 -0.31 -6.59 -7.47
N LEU A 73 0.91 -6.54 -8.00
CA LEU A 73 2.14 -6.57 -7.21
C LEU A 73 2.78 -5.19 -7.05
N SER A 74 2.11 -4.12 -7.49
CA SER A 74 2.58 -2.75 -7.27
C SER A 74 1.42 -1.78 -7.08
N LYS A 75 1.64 -0.79 -6.22
CA LYS A 75 0.66 0.25 -5.90
C LYS A 75 1.36 1.56 -5.58
N ARG A 76 0.77 2.66 -6.09
CA ARG A 76 1.10 4.03 -5.70
C ARG A 76 -0.15 4.72 -5.17
N LEU A 77 -0.01 5.40 -4.04
CA LEU A 77 -1.05 6.19 -3.37
C LEU A 77 -0.51 7.60 -3.12
N THR A 78 -1.34 8.61 -3.36
CA THR A 78 -1.09 9.99 -2.90
C THR A 78 -2.15 10.32 -1.87
N LEU A 79 -1.71 10.53 -0.63
CA LEU A 79 -2.54 10.64 0.56
C LEU A 79 -2.54 12.09 1.04
N GLN A 80 -3.69 12.57 1.53
CA GLN A 80 -3.74 13.84 2.23
C GLN A 80 -3.30 13.60 3.67
N ASN A 81 -2.36 14.40 4.17
CA ASN A 81 -1.89 14.28 5.54
C ASN A 81 -2.84 15.03 6.50
N LYS A 82 -4.08 14.55 6.60
CA LYS A 82 -5.11 15.08 7.48
C LYS A 82 -5.90 13.93 8.06
N ASN A 83 -5.75 13.68 9.37
CA ASN A 83 -6.31 12.52 10.06
C ASN A 83 -5.93 11.18 9.39
N LEU A 84 -4.74 11.15 8.78
CA LEU A 84 -4.22 9.95 8.14
C LEU A 84 -3.72 9.00 9.23
N LYS A 85 -3.99 7.70 9.06
CA LYS A 85 -3.46 6.65 9.93
C LYS A 85 -2.81 5.56 9.09
N GLU A 86 -1.60 5.19 9.46
CA GLU A 86 -0.74 4.24 8.80
C GLU A 86 -1.33 2.83 8.77
N ASP A 87 -2.00 2.39 9.83
CA ASP A 87 -2.67 1.10 9.95
C ASP A 87 -3.79 0.94 8.90
N LEU A 88 -4.60 1.98 8.70
CA LEU A 88 -5.67 1.99 7.71
C LEU A 88 -5.12 1.92 6.27
N VAL A 89 -3.98 2.57 6.02
CA VAL A 89 -3.31 2.52 4.71
C VAL A 89 -2.71 1.14 4.47
N LEU A 90 -2.07 0.53 5.48
CA LEU A 90 -1.56 -0.84 5.40
C LEU A 90 -2.69 -1.83 5.07
N GLU A 91 -3.79 -1.76 5.81
CA GLU A 91 -4.96 -2.61 5.59
C GLU A 91 -5.56 -2.39 4.20
N GLN A 92 -5.57 -1.14 3.70
CA GLN A 92 -5.97 -0.87 2.32
C GLN A 92 -5.05 -1.58 1.31
N LEU A 93 -3.74 -1.52 1.50
CA LEU A 93 -2.77 -2.18 0.60
C LEU A 93 -2.93 -3.70 0.60
N LYS A 94 -3.10 -4.33 1.78
CA LYS A 94 -3.36 -5.78 1.91
C LYS A 94 -4.68 -6.20 1.26
N ARG A 95 -5.71 -5.35 1.33
CA ARG A 95 -6.99 -5.60 0.66
C ARG A 95 -6.89 -5.45 -0.86
N GLU A 96 -6.15 -4.47 -1.36
CA GLU A 96 -6.14 -4.13 -2.78
C GLU A 96 -5.06 -4.85 -3.61
N THR A 97 -4.03 -5.42 -2.97
CA THR A 97 -2.86 -5.99 -3.65
C THR A 97 -2.58 -7.43 -3.24
N GLY A 98 -1.75 -8.12 -4.02
CA GLY A 98 -1.23 -9.45 -3.72
C GLY A 98 0.16 -9.44 -3.09
N ILE A 99 0.66 -8.28 -2.66
CA ILE A 99 2.04 -8.11 -2.18
C ILE A 99 2.33 -9.02 -0.99
N TRP A 100 1.37 -9.15 -0.06
CA TRP A 100 1.48 -9.99 1.14
C TRP A 100 1.11 -11.45 0.93
N LEU A 101 0.60 -11.83 -0.24
CA LEU A 101 0.11 -13.19 -0.45
C LEU A 101 1.28 -14.18 -0.54
N GLY A 102 1.26 -15.19 0.33
CA GLY A 102 2.28 -16.25 0.34
C GLY A 102 3.58 -15.86 1.04
N LEU A 103 3.64 -14.68 1.69
CA LEU A 103 4.81 -14.32 2.49
C LEU A 103 4.90 -15.17 3.76
N PRO A 104 6.11 -15.59 4.16
CA PRO A 104 6.36 -16.12 5.50
C PRO A 104 5.91 -15.13 6.58
N GLY A 105 5.46 -15.63 7.73
CA GLY A 105 4.92 -14.79 8.80
C GLY A 105 5.90 -13.74 9.32
N ASN A 106 7.18 -14.10 9.44
CA ASN A 106 8.26 -13.17 9.82
C ASN A 106 8.48 -12.07 8.77
N THR A 107 8.50 -12.40 7.47
CA THR A 107 8.63 -11.41 6.39
C THR A 107 7.44 -10.46 6.36
N SER A 108 6.21 -10.97 6.54
CA SER A 108 5.00 -10.15 6.63
C SER A 108 5.06 -9.21 7.84
N ALA A 109 5.52 -9.69 9.00
CA ALA A 109 5.63 -8.87 10.21
C ALA A 109 6.67 -7.75 10.08
N ILE A 110 7.83 -8.05 9.47
CA ILE A 110 8.87 -7.05 9.18
C ILE A 110 8.34 -5.99 8.21
N LEU A 111 7.65 -6.42 7.14
CA LEU A 111 7.08 -5.50 6.16
C LEU A 111 5.98 -4.62 6.77
N ASP A 112 5.10 -5.20 7.57
CA ASP A 112 4.03 -4.47 8.27
C ASP A 112 4.62 -3.40 9.18
N TYR A 113 5.54 -3.79 10.06
CA TYR A 113 6.22 -2.90 10.99
C TYR A 113 6.96 -1.79 10.26
N GLY A 114 7.82 -2.15 9.29
CA GLY A 114 8.62 -1.19 8.57
C GLY A 114 7.76 -0.17 7.82
N PHE A 115 6.69 -0.64 7.17
CA PHE A 115 5.74 0.23 6.49
C PHE A 115 5.06 1.21 7.45
N THR A 116 4.50 0.71 8.56
CA THR A 116 3.77 1.56 9.50
C THR A 116 4.68 2.57 10.17
N GLU A 117 5.88 2.17 10.59
CA GLU A 117 6.83 3.09 11.21
C GLU A 117 7.27 4.20 10.25
N MET A 118 7.59 3.88 8.99
CA MET A 118 8.03 4.91 8.03
C MET A 118 6.89 5.87 7.67
N LEU A 119 5.67 5.35 7.47
CA LEU A 119 4.51 6.17 7.17
C LEU A 119 4.10 7.04 8.37
N ASN A 120 4.11 6.47 9.58
CA ASN A 120 3.78 7.23 10.79
C ASN A 120 4.78 8.36 11.04
N ASN A 121 6.09 8.11 10.85
CA ASN A 121 7.11 9.17 10.90
C ASN A 121 6.82 10.32 9.94
N ALA A 122 6.42 10.01 8.70
CA ALA A 122 6.01 11.03 7.74
C ALA A 122 4.74 11.78 8.19
N ILE A 123 3.73 11.09 8.72
CA ILE A 123 2.49 11.69 9.22
C ILE A 123 2.77 12.67 10.37
N GLU A 124 3.49 12.23 11.39
CA GLU A 124 3.69 12.95 12.64
C GLU A 124 4.70 14.10 12.53
N HIS A 125 5.71 13.99 11.67
CA HIS A 125 6.89 14.85 11.76
C HIS A 125 7.21 15.64 10.48
N SER A 126 6.71 15.24 9.31
CA SER A 126 7.03 15.95 8.07
C SER A 126 6.45 17.36 8.00
N GLN A 127 5.26 17.57 8.57
CA GLN A 127 4.39 18.73 8.30
C GLN A 127 3.98 18.89 6.82
N SER A 128 4.20 17.86 5.98
CA SER A 128 3.80 17.91 4.59
C SER A 128 2.28 17.78 4.45
N LYS A 129 1.68 18.50 3.49
CA LYS A 129 0.23 18.41 3.20
C LYS A 129 -0.16 17.08 2.57
N LYS A 130 0.77 16.46 1.82
CA LYS A 130 0.54 15.21 1.09
C LYS A 130 1.73 14.28 1.29
N ILE A 131 1.43 12.99 1.35
CA ILE A 131 2.43 11.93 1.42
C ILE A 131 2.16 10.98 0.26
N THR A 132 3.20 10.61 -0.48
CA THR A 132 3.13 9.58 -1.51
C THR A 132 3.69 8.29 -0.97
N VAL A 133 2.94 7.21 -1.14
CA VAL A 133 3.37 5.85 -0.80
C VAL A 133 3.48 5.05 -2.09
N GLN A 134 4.59 4.36 -2.28
CA GLN A 134 4.78 3.39 -3.34
C GLN A 134 5.18 2.06 -2.73
N ILE A 135 4.66 0.96 -3.26
CA ILE A 135 5.09 -0.38 -2.85
C ILE A 135 5.05 -1.33 -4.04
N SER A 136 6.02 -2.23 -4.11
CA SER A 136 6.09 -3.27 -5.13
C SER A 136 6.68 -4.57 -4.59
N HIS A 137 6.19 -5.69 -5.11
CA HIS A 137 6.72 -7.04 -4.87
C HIS A 137 7.23 -7.57 -6.21
N GLY A 138 8.56 -7.61 -6.35
CA GLY A 138 9.25 -8.13 -7.53
C GLY A 138 9.89 -9.49 -7.26
N PRO A 139 10.60 -10.07 -8.24
CA PRO A 139 11.37 -11.29 -8.02
C PRO A 139 12.41 -11.10 -6.91
N GLY A 140 12.25 -11.81 -5.80
CA GLY A 140 13.20 -11.86 -4.69
C GLY A 140 13.23 -10.64 -3.76
N GLN A 141 12.39 -9.62 -3.98
CA GLN A 141 12.39 -8.42 -3.13
C GLN A 141 11.02 -7.75 -3.04
N ILE A 142 10.79 -7.09 -1.90
CA ILE A 142 9.68 -6.18 -1.68
C ILE A 142 10.27 -4.82 -1.32
N VAL A 143 9.82 -3.79 -2.03
CA VAL A 143 10.29 -2.42 -1.83
C VAL A 143 9.09 -1.54 -1.59
N PHE A 144 9.13 -0.73 -0.53
CA PHE A 144 8.21 0.38 -0.34
C PHE A 144 8.97 1.70 -0.16
N GLU A 145 8.32 2.78 -0.53
CA GLU A 145 8.84 4.14 -0.46
C GLU A 145 7.74 5.03 0.14
N VAL A 146 8.13 5.87 1.11
CA VAL A 146 7.30 6.92 1.69
C VAL A 146 7.97 8.25 1.37
N VAL A 147 7.27 9.10 0.61
CA VAL A 147 7.78 10.39 0.16
C VAL A 147 6.89 11.51 0.69
N ASP A 148 7.47 12.40 1.48
CA ASP A 148 6.86 13.66 1.89
C ASP A 148 7.65 14.86 1.34
N GLN A 149 7.01 16.03 1.34
CA GLN A 149 7.65 17.32 1.00
C GLN A 149 7.69 18.22 2.23
N GLY A 150 8.11 17.65 3.36
CA GLY A 150 8.11 18.27 4.66
C GLY A 150 9.41 18.98 5.01
N ILE A 151 9.63 19.13 6.32
CA ILE A 151 10.85 19.75 6.88
C ILE A 151 12.11 18.95 6.57
N GLY A 152 11.99 17.63 6.36
CA GLY A 152 13.12 16.71 6.24
C GLY A 152 13.57 16.16 7.61
N ILE A 153 13.89 14.88 7.63
CA ILE A 153 14.19 14.14 8.87
C ILE A 153 15.39 14.69 9.62
N TYR A 154 16.52 14.92 8.93
CA TYR A 154 17.75 15.42 9.55
C TYR A 154 17.54 16.81 10.14
N LYS A 155 16.92 17.73 9.38
CA LYS A 155 16.61 19.09 9.86
C LYS A 155 15.69 19.07 11.08
N ASN A 156 14.69 18.18 11.11
CA ASN A 156 13.79 18.07 12.25
C ASN A 156 14.53 17.57 13.51
N ILE A 157 15.40 16.56 13.37
CA ILE A 157 16.22 16.02 14.47
C ILE A 157 17.20 17.08 14.99
N MET A 158 17.94 17.73 14.08
CA MET A 158 18.88 18.80 14.44
C MET A 158 18.20 19.91 15.25
N ARG A 159 17.02 20.36 14.82
CA ARG A 159 16.25 21.40 15.54
C ARG A 159 15.78 20.94 16.92
N ARG A 160 15.31 19.69 17.04
CA ARG A 160 14.82 19.14 18.32
C ARG A 160 15.94 18.93 19.34
N HIS A 161 17.10 18.48 18.87
CA HIS A 161 18.25 18.11 19.71
C HIS A 161 19.34 19.19 19.77
N LYS A 162 19.15 20.33 19.09
CA LYS A 162 20.11 21.44 18.99
C LYS A 162 21.48 20.96 18.49
N LEU A 163 21.47 20.20 17.39
CA LEU A 163 22.66 19.65 16.76
C LEU A 163 23.18 20.58 15.67
N ASP A 164 24.49 20.63 15.51
CA ASP A 164 25.16 21.59 14.63
C ASP A 164 25.21 21.12 13.17
N ASN A 165 25.16 19.81 12.94
CA ASN A 165 25.29 19.23 11.61
C ASN A 165 24.48 17.94 11.42
N GLN A 166 24.40 17.49 10.17
CA GLN A 166 23.65 16.30 9.78
C GLN A 166 24.27 14.99 10.28
N GLU A 167 25.59 14.91 10.45
CA GLU A 167 26.27 13.70 10.97
C GLU A 167 25.81 13.41 12.40
N GLN A 168 25.76 14.43 13.26
CA GLN A 168 25.21 14.31 14.62
C GLN A 168 23.74 13.86 14.60
N ALA A 169 22.96 14.30 13.61
CA ALA A 169 21.57 13.88 13.47
C ALA A 169 21.45 12.40 13.04
N ILE A 170 22.35 11.93 12.18
CA ILE A 170 22.45 10.51 11.82
C ILE A 170 22.83 9.69 13.05
N GLU A 171 23.81 10.14 13.84
CA GLU A 171 24.18 9.48 15.09
C GLU A 171 22.99 9.40 16.06
N GLU A 172 22.27 10.51 16.27
CA GLU A 172 21.10 10.52 17.16
C GLU A 172 19.98 9.58 16.64
N LEU A 173 19.77 9.53 15.33
CA LEU A 173 18.83 8.60 14.69
C LEU A 173 19.23 7.13 14.90
N MET A 174 20.53 6.84 14.90
CA MET A 174 21.08 5.48 15.04
C MET A 174 21.29 5.05 16.50
N LYS A 175 21.14 5.94 17.48
CA LYS A 175 21.33 5.61 18.91
C LYS A 175 20.28 4.68 19.49
N GLY A 176 19.13 4.46 18.83
CA GLY A 176 18.12 3.47 19.20
C GLY A 176 17.88 3.38 20.71
N LYS A 177 17.22 4.40 21.31
CA LYS A 177 17.05 4.42 22.77
C LYS A 177 15.97 3.42 23.19
N GLN A 178 16.36 2.38 23.94
CA GLN A 178 15.42 1.53 24.69
C GLN A 178 14.47 2.41 25.51
N THR A 179 13.24 2.60 25.05
CA THR A 179 12.24 3.35 25.81
C THR A 179 11.54 2.43 26.81
N THR A 180 11.44 2.91 28.05
CA THR A 180 10.73 2.27 29.17
C THR A 180 9.20 2.46 29.12
N MET A 181 8.65 2.97 28.02
CA MET A 181 7.20 3.10 27.76
C MET A 181 6.81 2.57 26.36
N PRO A 182 6.52 1.26 26.25
CA PRO A 182 6.20 0.60 24.97
C PRO A 182 4.85 0.95 24.33
N ARG A 183 3.99 1.75 25.00
CA ARG A 183 2.57 1.86 24.67
C ARG A 183 2.15 3.11 23.89
N ALA A 184 3.03 4.09 23.68
CA ALA A 184 2.65 5.34 23.01
C ALA A 184 3.50 5.64 21.76
N HIS A 185 4.83 5.74 21.88
CA HIS A 185 5.73 5.95 20.74
C HIS A 185 7.12 5.44 21.11
N SER A 186 7.66 4.47 20.37
CA SER A 186 8.96 3.85 20.71
C SER A 186 10.14 4.80 20.52
N GLY A 187 10.02 5.80 19.64
CA GLY A 187 11.17 6.63 19.23
C GLY A 187 12.28 5.82 18.53
N GLU A 188 12.05 4.53 18.27
CA GLU A 188 13.01 3.56 17.76
C GLU A 188 12.65 3.04 16.36
N GLY A 189 11.50 3.44 15.80
CA GLY A 189 10.97 2.90 14.54
C GLY A 189 12.00 2.84 13.41
N ILE A 190 12.71 3.94 13.18
CA ILE A 190 13.73 4.03 12.12
C ILE A 190 14.97 3.20 12.46
N PHE A 191 15.39 3.20 13.72
CA PHE A 191 16.51 2.37 14.16
C PHE A 191 16.21 0.89 13.95
N PHE A 192 15.04 0.41 14.38
CA PHE A 192 14.67 -1.00 14.18
C PHE A 192 14.53 -1.33 12.70
N CYS A 193 13.90 -0.47 11.89
CA CYS A 193 13.87 -0.62 10.44
C CYS A 193 15.27 -0.80 9.83
N SER A 194 16.27 -0.06 10.33
CA SER A 194 17.67 -0.21 9.89
C SER A 194 18.31 -1.55 10.23
N LYS A 195 17.75 -2.30 11.19
CA LYS A 195 18.23 -3.62 11.61
C LYS A 195 17.52 -4.79 10.94
N VAL A 196 16.25 -4.61 10.56
CA VAL A 196 15.43 -5.69 10.00
C VAL A 196 15.24 -5.63 8.48
N ALA A 197 15.44 -4.46 7.87
CA ALA A 197 15.41 -4.35 6.42
C ALA A 197 16.77 -4.74 5.83
N ASP A 198 16.75 -5.41 4.68
CA ASP A 198 17.98 -5.67 3.92
C ASP A 198 18.64 -4.36 3.46
N ILE A 199 17.83 -3.36 3.10
CA ILE A 199 18.26 -2.02 2.69
C ILE A 199 17.29 -0.99 3.28
N LEU A 200 17.85 0.02 3.96
CA LEU A 200 17.14 1.23 4.35
C LEU A 200 17.83 2.44 3.70
N LEU A 201 17.08 3.21 2.91
CA LEU A 201 17.55 4.44 2.30
C LEU A 201 16.73 5.62 2.84
N ILE A 202 17.44 6.62 3.38
CA ILE A 202 16.84 7.86 3.88
C ILE A 202 17.44 9.02 3.10
N GLN A 203 16.59 9.74 2.38
CA GLN A 203 16.95 10.95 1.65
C GLN A 203 16.27 12.15 2.32
N GLY A 204 17.05 13.19 2.63
CA GLY A 204 16.59 14.40 3.32
C GLY A 204 17.12 15.67 2.68
#